data_AF-A0A146M5Q1-F1
#
_entry.id   AF-A0A146M5Q1-F1
#
_cell.length_a   1.000
_cell.length_b   1.000
_cell.length_c   1.000
_cell.angle_alpha   90.00
_cell.angle_beta   90.00
_cell.angle_gamma   90.00
#
_symmetry.space_group_name_H-M   'P 1'
#
loop_
_entity.id
_entity.type
_entity.pdbx_description
1 polymer ?
#
loop_
_entity_poly.entity_id
_entity_poly.type
_entity_poly.pdbx_seq_one_letter_code
_entity_poly.pdbx_strand_id
1 'polypeptide(L)'
;CSITFTNDCDGNGDRQSPKDTNAYLTADDFQLGTLVNIYSRAFFLYDCDDYTRDYLGQHNKNTSPFAKPLTERDELAMQHSQGKKNNTSNNSNGVSKGDRDKMMNRTTSYDDAHLACFNNDAFRFVACLANAAEEAEAQRRFIVCFYLSDYTVAMAELTPVNGGSTVSKTFSRRAVASLHDPDVLRIGNVVTLDGLAYQLLDMDEHTR
;
A
#
# COMPACT_ATOMS: atom_id res chain seq x y z
N CYS A 1 15.31 23.24 -0.54
CA CYS A 1 15.93 22.13 0.20
C CYS A 1 15.11 20.88 -0.02
N SER A 2 15.55 20.03 -0.92
CA SER A 2 14.99 18.70 -1.14
C SER A 2 16.08 17.65 -0.96
N ILE A 3 15.80 16.65 -0.14
CA ILE A 3 16.62 15.45 0.02
C ILE A 3 15.92 14.32 -0.75
N THR A 4 16.70 13.44 -1.38
CA THR A 4 16.14 12.34 -2.17
C THR A 4 16.19 11.05 -1.36
N PHE A 5 15.04 10.42 -1.20
CA PHE A 5 14.84 9.25 -0.35
C PHE A 5 14.29 8.08 -1.16
N THR A 6 14.48 6.87 -0.65
CA THR A 6 13.84 5.63 -1.13
C THR A 6 13.45 4.76 0.06
N ASN A 7 12.36 4.00 -0.07
CA ASN A 7 11.76 3.25 1.02
C ASN A 7 12.27 1.82 1.18
N ASP A 8 13.21 1.40 0.32
CA ASP A 8 13.54 -0.01 0.20
C ASP A 8 15.03 -0.22 0.40
N CYS A 9 15.39 -0.89 1.49
CA CYS A 9 16.70 -1.51 1.64
C CYS A 9 16.58 -2.74 2.55
N ASP A 10 16.64 -3.91 1.92
CA ASP A 10 16.85 -5.18 2.59
C ASP A 10 18.25 -5.23 3.21
N GLY A 11 18.27 -5.54 4.52
CA GLY A 11 19.32 -6.36 5.14
C GLY A 11 20.74 -5.80 5.21
N ASN A 12 21.12 -5.44 6.45
CA ASN A 12 22.48 -5.45 6.99
C ASN A 12 23.29 -4.14 6.90
N GLY A 13 22.84 -3.12 7.65
CA GLY A 13 23.61 -1.94 8.02
C GLY A 13 23.20 -1.49 9.43
N ASP A 14 24.16 -1.06 10.23
CA ASP A 14 24.05 -0.79 11.67
C ASP A 14 22.70 -0.20 12.11
N ARG A 15 21.98 -0.96 12.96
CA ARG A 15 20.76 -0.50 13.62
C ARG A 15 21.13 0.64 14.56
N GLN A 16 21.02 1.88 14.10
CA GLN A 16 21.00 3.02 15.00
C GLN A 16 19.84 2.82 15.99
N SER A 17 20.17 2.91 17.28
CA SER A 17 19.24 2.76 18.39
C SER A 17 18.01 3.66 18.19
N PRO A 18 16.79 3.21 18.51
CA PRO A 18 15.60 4.03 18.43
C PRO A 18 15.81 5.29 19.28
N LYS A 19 15.82 6.47 18.64
CA LYS A 19 15.68 7.73 19.36
C LYS A 19 14.26 7.79 19.92
N ASP A 20 14.11 8.21 21.17
CA ASP A 20 12.83 8.25 21.89
C ASP A 20 11.71 8.86 21.03
N THR A 21 10.53 8.24 21.10
CA THR A 21 9.33 8.42 20.26
C THR A 21 8.73 9.85 20.25
N ASN A 22 9.36 10.81 20.93
CA ASN A 22 8.91 12.21 21.06
C ASN A 22 9.97 13.25 20.62
N ALA A 23 11.09 12.82 20.05
CA ALA A 23 12.11 13.73 19.54
C ALA A 23 11.79 14.15 18.09
N TYR A 24 11.70 15.46 17.84
CA TYR A 24 11.63 15.98 16.48
C TYR A 24 12.94 15.70 15.74
N LEU A 25 12.83 15.32 14.46
CA LEU A 25 14.00 15.16 13.58
C LEU A 25 14.64 16.52 13.34
N THR A 26 15.96 16.56 13.46
CA THR A 26 16.80 17.73 13.23
C THR A 26 17.59 17.56 11.94
N ALA A 27 18.17 18.64 11.43
CA ALA A 27 19.06 18.57 10.25
C ALA A 27 20.29 17.66 10.45
N ASP A 28 20.62 17.28 11.69
CA ASP A 28 21.70 16.35 12.01
C ASP A 28 21.35 14.88 11.80
N ASP A 29 20.06 14.57 11.76
CA ASP A 29 19.54 13.22 11.50
C ASP A 29 19.53 12.87 10.01
N PHE A 30 19.66 13.87 9.14
CA PHE A 30 19.64 13.70 7.69
C PHE A 30 21.05 13.71 7.10
N GLN A 31 21.70 12.54 7.12
CA GLN A 31 23.04 12.34 6.54
C GLN A 31 22.98 11.40 5.34
N LEU A 32 23.69 11.72 4.25
CA LEU A 32 23.78 10.80 3.11
C LEU A 32 24.43 9.48 3.54
N GLY A 33 23.82 8.38 3.12
CA GLY A 33 24.23 7.01 3.45
C GLY A 33 23.60 6.44 4.71
N THR A 34 22.73 7.16 5.40
CA THR A 34 22.03 6.67 6.60
C THR A 34 20.56 6.36 6.34
N LEU A 35 19.99 5.54 7.22
CA LEU A 35 18.56 5.25 7.28
C LEU A 35 17.89 6.19 8.26
N VAL A 36 16.84 6.87 7.82
CA VAL A 36 16.02 7.74 8.67
C VAL A 36 14.63 7.15 8.79
N ASN A 37 14.17 6.94 10.03
CA ASN A 37 12.82 6.45 10.28
C ASN A 37 11.85 7.63 10.37
N ILE A 38 10.89 7.70 9.45
CA ILE A 38 9.86 8.74 9.39
C ILE A 38 8.51 8.03 9.40
N TYR A 39 7.67 8.30 10.39
CA TYR A 39 6.35 7.66 10.56
C TYR A 39 6.41 6.12 10.46
N SER A 40 7.38 5.49 11.14
CA SER A 40 7.58 4.03 11.15
C SER A 40 7.97 3.42 9.79
N ARG A 41 8.41 4.24 8.83
CA ARG A 41 9.03 3.80 7.57
C ARG A 41 10.49 4.22 7.54
N ALA A 42 11.37 3.29 7.19
CA ALA A 42 12.79 3.55 7.05
C ALA A 42 13.10 4.04 5.63
N PHE A 43 13.70 5.21 5.52
CA PHE A 43 14.10 5.81 4.26
C PHE A 43 15.63 5.87 4.15
N PHE A 44 16.19 5.40 3.03
CA PHE A 44 17.61 5.51 2.74
C PHE A 44 17.92 6.83 2.01
N LEU A 45 18.87 7.60 2.55
CA LEU A 45 19.31 8.87 1.96
C LEU A 45 20.47 8.62 1.00
N TYR A 46 20.23 8.67 -0.30
CA TYR A 46 21.29 8.39 -1.28
C TYR A 46 21.81 9.64 -2.00
N ASP A 47 21.01 10.71 -2.11
CA ASP A 47 21.40 11.95 -2.79
C ASP A 47 20.66 13.18 -2.23
N CYS A 48 21.14 14.38 -2.59
CA CYS A 48 20.56 15.67 -2.19
C CYS A 48 20.70 16.75 -3.28
N ASP A 49 19.90 17.82 -3.20
CA ASP A 49 20.03 18.99 -4.08
C ASP A 49 21.33 19.78 -3.80
N ASP A 50 21.73 20.63 -4.74
CA ASP A 50 22.98 21.40 -4.64
C ASP A 50 23.03 22.30 -3.41
N TYR A 51 21.90 22.91 -3.05
CA TYR A 51 21.78 23.73 -1.85
C TYR A 51 22.04 22.93 -0.57
N THR A 52 21.43 21.75 -0.45
CA THR A 52 21.63 20.88 0.72
C THR A 52 23.05 20.33 0.74
N ARG A 53 23.64 20.07 -0.42
CA ARG A 53 25.04 19.65 -0.54
C ARG A 53 26.00 20.71 0.01
N ASP A 54 25.78 21.98 -0.32
CA ASP A 54 26.57 23.10 0.21
C ASP A 54 26.38 23.26 1.73
N TYR A 55 25.15 23.09 2.22
CA TYR A 55 24.85 23.12 3.65
C TYR A 55 25.54 21.96 4.41
N LEU A 56 25.44 20.73 3.91
CA LEU A 56 26.10 19.56 4.48
C LEU A 56 27.63 19.73 4.49
N GLY A 57 28.19 20.29 3.41
CA GLY A 57 29.61 20.62 3.32
C GLY A 57 30.07 21.62 4.37
N GLN A 58 29.30 22.70 4.59
CA GLN A 58 29.59 23.68 5.66
C GLN A 58 29.53 23.06 7.06
N HIS A 59 28.70 22.04 7.25
CA HIS A 59 28.56 21.30 8.51
C HIS A 59 29.49 20.07 8.62
N ASN A 60 30.51 19.94 7.76
CA ASN A 60 31.46 18.82 7.73
C ASN A 60 30.81 17.43 7.62
N LYS A 61 29.68 17.33 6.93
CA LYS A 61 28.97 16.07 6.67
C LYS A 61 29.32 15.52 5.30
N ASN A 62 29.01 14.24 5.09
CA ASN A 62 29.23 13.59 3.81
C ASN A 62 28.33 14.20 2.73
N THR A 63 28.95 14.62 1.62
CA THR A 63 28.30 15.22 0.44
C THR A 63 28.39 14.33 -0.79
N SER A 64 29.09 13.19 -0.69
CA SER A 64 29.20 12.23 -1.79
C SER A 64 27.85 11.52 -1.98
N PRO A 65 27.30 11.48 -3.20
CA PRO A 65 26.13 10.67 -3.48
C PRO A 65 26.48 9.18 -3.31
N PHE A 66 25.51 8.39 -2.87
CA PHE A 66 25.57 6.95 -2.82
C PHE A 66 24.89 6.36 -4.05
N ALA A 67 25.27 5.12 -4.40
CA ALA A 67 24.55 4.39 -5.43
C ALA A 67 23.07 4.32 -5.04
N LYS A 68 22.18 4.73 -5.95
CA LYS A 68 20.75 4.58 -5.77
C LYS A 68 20.49 3.09 -5.51
N PRO A 69 19.92 2.70 -4.36
CA PRO A 69 19.59 1.30 -4.12
C PRO A 69 18.51 0.88 -5.11
N LEU A 70 18.49 -0.41 -5.43
CA LEU A 70 17.43 -0.98 -6.25
C LEU A 70 16.11 -0.75 -5.53
N THR A 71 15.21 -0.05 -6.21
CA THR A 71 13.86 0.16 -5.70
C THR A 71 12.97 -0.97 -6.17
N GLU A 72 11.89 -1.28 -5.44
CA GLU A 72 10.91 -2.29 -5.87
C GLU A 72 10.43 -2.03 -7.31
N ARG A 73 10.29 -0.74 -7.69
CA ARG A 73 9.98 -0.31 -9.06
C ARG A 73 11.04 -0.72 -10.09
N ASP A 74 12.32 -0.53 -9.77
CA ASP A 74 13.42 -0.87 -10.66
C ASP A 74 13.51 -2.39 -10.86
N GLU A 75 13.28 -3.17 -9.79
CA GLU A 75 13.28 -4.64 -9.86
C GLU A 75 12.14 -5.19 -10.74
N LEU A 76 10.94 -4.62 -10.61
CA LEU A 76 9.79 -4.99 -11.44
C LEU A 76 10.03 -4.65 -12.91
N ALA A 77 10.61 -3.49 -13.21
CA ALA A 77 10.98 -3.12 -14.58
C ALA A 77 11.99 -4.11 -15.20
N MET A 78 12.93 -4.63 -14.41
CA MET A 78 13.89 -5.65 -14.86
C MET A 78 13.20 -6.99 -15.17
N GLN A 79 12.22 -7.41 -14.37
CA GLN A 79 11.45 -8.65 -14.61
C GLN A 79 10.64 -8.60 -15.92
N HIS A 80 10.07 -7.44 -16.27
CA HIS A 80 9.28 -7.27 -17.49
C HIS A 80 10.15 -7.30 -18.77
N SER A 81 11.44 -6.97 -18.66
CA SER A 81 12.38 -7.02 -19.79
C SER A 81 12.85 -8.44 -20.14
N GLN A 82 12.85 -9.38 -19.18
CA GLN A 82 13.34 -10.75 -19.39
C GLN A 82 12.35 -11.67 -20.15
N GLY A 83 11.12 -11.23 -20.40
CA GLY A 83 10.08 -12.00 -21.11
C GLY A 83 10.11 -11.92 -22.64
N LYS A 84 10.88 -11.03 -23.26
CA LYS A 84 10.97 -10.90 -24.72
C LYS A 84 12.15 -11.69 -25.29
N LYS A 85 12.11 -13.03 -25.18
CA LYS A 85 12.92 -13.87 -26.06
C LYS A 85 12.19 -14.04 -27.39
N ASN A 86 12.82 -13.48 -28.42
CA ASN A 86 12.41 -13.49 -29.82
C ASN A 86 12.10 -14.90 -30.32
N ASN A 87 10.83 -15.18 -30.66
CA ASN A 87 10.48 -16.29 -31.54
C ASN A 87 10.09 -15.72 -32.91
N THR A 88 11.11 -15.56 -33.76
CA THR A 88 10.95 -15.19 -35.17
C THR A 88 10.79 -16.45 -36.02
N SER A 89 9.60 -16.58 -36.62
CA SER A 89 9.20 -17.41 -37.78
C SER A 89 9.16 -18.95 -37.55
N ASN A 90 8.14 -19.70 -37.99
CA ASN A 90 7.52 -19.69 -39.31
C ASN A 90 6.05 -20.15 -39.31
N ASN A 91 5.35 -19.65 -40.34
CA ASN A 91 3.95 -19.85 -40.73
C ASN A 91 3.51 -21.32 -40.87
N SER A 92 2.30 -21.66 -40.37
CA SER A 92 1.15 -22.05 -41.21
C SER A 92 -0.09 -22.36 -40.36
N ASN A 93 -1.25 -21.94 -40.88
CA ASN A 93 -2.61 -22.39 -40.54
C ASN A 93 -3.27 -21.83 -39.27
N GLY A 94 -3.74 -20.59 -39.42
CA GLY A 94 -5.13 -20.18 -39.19
C GLY A 94 -5.93 -20.84 -38.07
N VAL A 95 -5.86 -20.26 -36.86
CA VAL A 95 -7.04 -20.03 -36.01
C VAL A 95 -6.76 -18.72 -35.29
N SER A 96 -7.58 -17.69 -35.52
CA SER A 96 -7.53 -16.43 -34.78
C SER A 96 -7.64 -16.71 -33.28
N LYS A 97 -6.53 -16.60 -32.54
CA LYS A 97 -6.47 -16.49 -31.07
C LYS A 97 -7.02 -15.13 -30.60
N GLY A 98 -8.08 -14.63 -31.22
CA GLY A 98 -8.67 -13.32 -30.95
C GLY A 98 -9.87 -13.34 -30.00
N ASP A 99 -10.41 -14.53 -29.69
CA ASP A 99 -11.69 -14.65 -28.97
C ASP A 99 -11.67 -15.54 -27.73
N ARG A 100 -10.57 -16.25 -27.44
CA ARG A 100 -10.48 -17.07 -26.21
C ARG A 100 -9.95 -16.33 -24.99
N ASP A 101 -9.28 -15.19 -25.18
CA ASP A 101 -8.79 -14.35 -24.08
C ASP A 101 -9.78 -13.25 -23.64
N LYS A 102 -10.97 -13.17 -24.26
CA LYS A 102 -11.96 -12.13 -23.95
C LYS A 102 -12.99 -12.53 -22.90
N MET A 103 -12.91 -13.73 -22.32
CA MET A 103 -13.95 -14.24 -21.42
C MET A 103 -13.54 -14.27 -19.93
N MET A 104 -12.28 -14.02 -19.57
CA MET A 104 -11.83 -14.05 -18.16
C MET A 104 -10.77 -13.00 -17.82
N ASN A 105 -10.76 -11.82 -18.46
CA ASN A 105 -9.94 -10.71 -17.97
C ASN A 105 -10.58 -9.35 -18.26
N ARG A 106 -11.69 -9.08 -17.57
CA ARG A 106 -12.20 -7.72 -17.33
C ARG A 106 -11.65 -7.12 -16.03
N THR A 107 -10.55 -7.64 -15.51
CA THR A 107 -9.71 -6.87 -14.58
C THR A 107 -8.77 -6.06 -15.44
N THR A 108 -9.14 -4.79 -15.58
CA THR A 108 -8.31 -3.67 -16.00
C THR A 108 -6.83 -3.95 -15.75
N SER A 109 -5.98 -3.80 -16.77
CA SER A 109 -4.55 -3.67 -16.56
C SER A 109 -4.35 -2.39 -15.73
N TYR A 110 -4.43 -2.51 -14.41
CA TYR A 110 -3.90 -1.49 -13.54
C TYR A 110 -2.44 -1.39 -13.92
N ASP A 111 -2.04 -0.18 -14.32
CA ASP A 111 -0.69 0.16 -14.70
C ASP A 111 0.27 -0.49 -13.70
N ASP A 112 1.30 -1.23 -14.14
CA ASP A 112 2.20 -1.92 -13.20
C ASP A 112 2.77 -0.94 -12.17
N ALA A 113 2.90 0.34 -12.58
CA ALA A 113 3.21 1.47 -11.72
C ALA A 113 2.16 1.74 -10.62
N HIS A 114 0.86 1.66 -10.91
CA HIS A 114 -0.23 1.82 -9.95
C HIS A 114 -0.22 0.70 -8.91
N LEU A 115 -0.09 -0.55 -9.37
CA LEU A 115 -0.01 -1.70 -8.48
C LEU A 115 1.22 -1.62 -7.57
N ALA A 116 2.38 -1.19 -8.10
CA ALA A 116 3.59 -1.01 -7.31
C ALA A 116 3.49 0.16 -6.32
N CYS A 117 2.91 1.31 -6.72
CA CYS A 117 2.84 2.48 -5.85
C CYS A 117 1.85 2.32 -4.69
N PHE A 118 0.76 1.58 -4.89
CA PHE A 118 -0.29 1.35 -3.90
C PHE A 118 -0.25 -0.07 -3.33
N ASN A 119 0.86 -0.79 -3.51
CA ASN A 119 1.03 -2.11 -2.94
C ASN A 119 0.99 -1.98 -1.41
N ASN A 120 0.01 -2.62 -0.77
CA ASN A 120 -0.31 -2.53 0.66
C ASN A 120 -1.04 -1.26 1.13
N ASP A 121 -1.30 -0.29 0.26
CA ASP A 121 -2.15 0.86 0.62
C ASP A 121 -3.63 0.44 0.63
N ALA A 122 -4.26 0.69 1.77
CA ALA A 122 -5.67 0.40 1.97
C ALA A 122 -6.32 1.44 2.88
N PHE A 123 -7.52 1.88 2.51
CA PHE A 123 -8.39 2.62 3.41
C PHE A 123 -9.04 1.65 4.38
N ARG A 124 -8.95 1.95 5.66
CA ARG A 124 -9.51 1.12 6.72
C ARG A 124 -10.60 1.89 7.45
N PHE A 125 -11.76 1.27 7.52
CA PHE A 125 -12.93 1.83 8.19
C PHE A 125 -13.39 0.91 9.29
N VAL A 126 -13.78 1.48 10.42
CA VAL A 126 -14.56 0.79 11.44
C VAL A 126 -16.03 0.90 11.06
N ALA A 127 -16.74 -0.22 11.04
CA ALA A 127 -18.14 -0.29 10.68
C ALA A 127 -18.98 -1.07 11.71
N CYS A 128 -20.28 -0.82 11.73
CA CYS A 128 -21.28 -1.63 12.43
C CYS A 128 -22.39 -2.05 11.46
N LEU A 129 -23.23 -3.00 11.86
CA LEU A 129 -24.43 -3.36 11.09
C LEU A 129 -25.45 -2.21 11.16
N ALA A 130 -25.86 -1.70 10.01
CA ALA A 130 -26.82 -0.59 9.92
C ALA A 130 -28.24 -1.03 10.31
N ASN A 131 -28.57 -2.30 10.11
CA ASN A 131 -29.86 -2.92 10.38
C ASN A 131 -29.77 -4.06 11.41
N ALA A 132 -29.03 -3.83 12.50
CA ALA A 132 -28.95 -4.78 13.60
C ALA A 132 -30.34 -5.03 14.21
N ALA A 133 -30.77 -6.30 14.26
CA ALA A 133 -32.04 -6.66 14.86
C ALA A 133 -31.94 -6.73 16.39
N GLU A 134 -30.76 -7.11 16.88
CA GLU A 134 -30.46 -7.24 18.31
C GLU A 134 -29.37 -6.26 18.75
N GLU A 135 -29.44 -5.85 20.01
CA GLU A 135 -28.47 -4.92 20.62
C GLU A 135 -27.05 -5.51 20.62
N ALA A 136 -26.93 -6.83 20.77
CA ALA A 136 -25.67 -7.56 20.66
C ALA A 136 -25.06 -7.45 19.25
N GLU A 137 -25.89 -7.43 18.19
CA GLU A 137 -25.42 -7.24 16.81
C GLU A 137 -25.00 -5.79 16.54
N ALA A 138 -25.71 -4.82 17.13
CA ALA A 138 -25.38 -3.40 17.01
C ALA A 138 -24.03 -3.04 17.65
N GLN A 139 -23.61 -3.82 18.66
CA GLN A 139 -22.31 -3.68 19.32
C GLN A 139 -21.16 -4.32 18.54
N ARG A 140 -21.44 -5.19 17.55
CA ARG A 140 -20.39 -5.79 16.72
C ARG A 140 -19.69 -4.69 15.93
N ARG A 141 -18.37 -4.82 15.85
CA ARG A 141 -17.51 -3.94 15.08
C ARG A 141 -16.84 -4.74 13.99
N PHE A 142 -16.69 -4.12 12.83
CA PHE A 142 -16.06 -4.70 11.67
C PHE A 142 -14.99 -3.75 11.17
N ILE A 143 -13.89 -4.29 10.66
CA ILE A 143 -12.93 -3.52 9.87
C ILE A 143 -13.23 -3.80 8.40
N VAL A 144 -13.53 -2.74 7.65
CA VAL A 144 -13.65 -2.77 6.20
C VAL A 144 -12.37 -2.20 5.60
N CYS A 145 -11.68 -2.99 4.79
CA CYS A 145 -10.47 -2.61 4.08
C CYS A 145 -10.78 -2.43 2.59
N PHE A 146 -10.50 -1.27 2.03
CA PHE A 146 -10.53 -1.00 0.60
C PHE A 146 -9.11 -0.84 0.08
N TYR A 147 -8.67 -1.73 -0.81
CA TYR A 147 -7.32 -1.77 -1.33
C TYR A 147 -7.18 -0.85 -2.55
N LEU A 148 -6.26 0.11 -2.50
CA LEU A 148 -6.08 1.09 -3.57
C LEU A 148 -5.40 0.51 -4.81
N SER A 149 -4.64 -0.57 -4.66
CA SER A 149 -3.93 -1.24 -5.76
C SER A 149 -4.87 -1.84 -6.80
N ASP A 150 -5.98 -2.45 -6.38
CA ASP A 150 -6.89 -3.21 -7.24
C ASP A 150 -8.39 -2.92 -7.01
N TYR A 151 -8.71 -1.92 -6.18
CA TYR A 151 -10.07 -1.50 -5.80
C TYR A 151 -10.94 -2.65 -5.24
N THR A 152 -10.30 -3.61 -4.57
CA THR A 152 -11.01 -4.71 -3.90
C THR A 152 -11.33 -4.36 -2.46
N VAL A 153 -12.34 -5.04 -1.91
CA VAL A 153 -12.77 -4.87 -0.51
C VAL A 153 -12.60 -6.18 0.25
N ALA A 154 -12.09 -6.09 1.47
CA ALA A 154 -12.16 -7.15 2.47
C ALA A 154 -12.86 -6.61 3.73
N MET A 155 -13.48 -7.49 4.50
CA MET A 155 -14.00 -7.14 5.81
C MET A 155 -13.76 -8.27 6.81
N ALA A 156 -13.46 -7.90 8.05
CA ALA A 156 -13.32 -8.84 9.15
C ALA A 156 -14.00 -8.30 10.40
N GLU A 157 -14.52 -9.21 11.22
CA GLU A 157 -15.10 -8.87 12.51
C GLU A 157 -14.01 -8.59 13.56
N LEU A 158 -14.20 -7.52 14.32
CA LEU A 158 -13.43 -7.22 15.52
C LEU A 158 -14.05 -7.97 16.69
N THR A 159 -13.63 -9.22 16.89
CA THR A 159 -14.06 -10.00 18.05
C THR A 159 -13.45 -9.40 19.33
N PRO A 160 -14.24 -9.14 20.39
CA PRO A 160 -13.69 -8.73 21.67
C PRO A 160 -12.81 -9.83 22.26
N VAL A 161 -11.66 -9.42 22.82
CA VAL A 161 -10.55 -10.29 23.29
C VAL A 161 -10.95 -11.31 24.38
N ASN A 162 -12.16 -11.17 24.96
CA ASN A 162 -12.65 -12.01 26.06
C ASN A 162 -13.71 -13.04 25.64
N GLY A 163 -14.12 -13.07 24.36
CA GLY A 163 -15.14 -13.99 23.87
C GLY A 163 -14.52 -15.21 23.20
N GLY A 164 -14.81 -16.42 23.72
CA GLY A 164 -14.34 -17.68 23.15
C GLY A 164 -14.63 -17.81 21.65
N SER A 165 -13.87 -18.72 21.00
CA SER A 165 -13.79 -19.02 19.55
C SER A 165 -15.13 -18.93 18.79
N THR A 166 -15.62 -17.72 18.59
CA THR A 166 -16.81 -17.41 17.81
C THR A 166 -16.31 -17.21 16.40
N VAL A 167 -16.85 -17.98 15.46
CA VAL A 167 -16.54 -17.88 14.04
C VAL A 167 -16.72 -16.42 13.62
N SER A 168 -15.60 -15.74 13.39
CA SER A 168 -15.55 -14.36 12.92
C SER A 168 -16.25 -14.28 11.58
N LYS A 169 -17.19 -13.34 11.45
CA LYS A 169 -17.75 -13.02 10.14
C LYS A 169 -16.68 -12.33 9.31
N THR A 170 -16.20 -13.04 8.30
CA THR A 170 -15.18 -12.57 7.37
C THR A 170 -15.74 -12.49 5.97
N PHE A 171 -15.44 -11.40 5.30
CA PHE A 171 -15.64 -11.19 3.88
C PHE A 171 -14.26 -11.20 3.22
N SER A 172 -13.96 -12.27 2.48
CA SER A 172 -12.69 -12.41 1.77
C SER A 172 -12.52 -11.33 0.71
N ARG A 173 -11.28 -10.87 0.52
CA ARG A 173 -10.90 -9.84 -0.44
C ARG A 173 -11.47 -10.16 -1.83
N ARG A 174 -12.34 -9.29 -2.34
CA ARG A 174 -12.89 -9.38 -3.70
C ARG A 174 -13.43 -8.04 -4.18
N ALA A 175 -13.59 -7.88 -5.49
CA ALA A 175 -14.22 -6.70 -6.07
C ALA A 175 -15.73 -6.66 -5.75
N VAL A 176 -16.24 -5.47 -5.42
CA VAL A 176 -17.66 -5.26 -5.11
C VAL A 176 -18.19 -4.15 -6.01
N ALA A 177 -19.14 -4.49 -6.89
CA ALA A 177 -19.67 -3.59 -7.94
C ALA A 177 -20.06 -2.19 -7.46
N SER A 178 -20.64 -2.09 -6.26
CA SER A 178 -21.08 -0.83 -5.66
C SER A 178 -19.98 -0.01 -5.00
N LEU A 179 -18.78 -0.57 -4.81
CA LEU A 179 -17.66 0.02 -4.07
C LEU A 179 -16.40 0.07 -4.95
N HIS A 180 -16.53 0.57 -6.18
CA HIS A 180 -15.38 0.80 -7.06
C HIS A 180 -14.80 2.20 -6.91
N ASP A 181 -15.63 3.15 -6.46
CA ASP A 181 -15.25 4.55 -6.32
C ASP A 181 -14.94 4.86 -4.84
N PRO A 182 -13.72 5.34 -4.52
CA PRO A 182 -13.37 5.74 -3.16
C PRO A 182 -14.27 6.87 -2.61
N ASP A 183 -14.90 7.69 -3.45
CA ASP A 183 -15.77 8.77 -2.97
C ASP A 183 -17.01 8.28 -2.21
N VAL A 184 -17.42 7.03 -2.43
CA VAL A 184 -18.54 6.39 -1.73
C VAL A 184 -18.15 5.99 -0.29
N LEU A 185 -16.86 5.80 -0.03
CA LEU A 185 -16.32 5.34 1.25
C LEU A 185 -16.05 6.52 2.20
N ARG A 186 -17.13 7.06 2.79
CA ARG A 186 -17.05 8.17 3.76
C ARG A 186 -17.69 7.77 5.08
N ILE A 187 -17.21 8.36 6.18
CA ILE A 187 -17.85 8.20 7.50
C ILE A 187 -19.31 8.62 7.41
N GLY A 188 -20.19 7.82 8.01
CA GLY A 188 -21.63 7.99 7.99
C GLY A 188 -22.33 7.27 6.84
N ASN A 189 -21.62 6.97 5.74
CA ASN A 189 -22.20 6.23 4.62
C ASN A 189 -22.42 4.76 4.98
N VAL A 190 -23.40 4.17 4.28
CA VAL A 190 -23.75 2.76 4.43
C VAL A 190 -23.27 1.99 3.20
N VAL A 191 -22.49 0.95 3.42
CA VAL A 191 -21.96 0.06 2.39
C VAL A 191 -22.63 -1.30 2.47
N THR A 192 -22.91 -1.93 1.32
CA THR A 192 -23.55 -3.25 1.28
C THR A 192 -22.51 -4.32 0.92
N LEU A 193 -22.30 -5.28 1.82
CA LEU A 193 -21.41 -6.43 1.64
C LEU A 193 -22.19 -7.71 1.93
N ASP A 194 -22.16 -8.69 1.02
CA ASP A 194 -22.91 -9.96 1.13
C ASP A 194 -24.41 -9.79 1.46
N GLY A 195 -25.04 -8.75 0.92
CA GLY A 195 -26.46 -8.46 1.12
C GLY A 195 -26.79 -7.82 2.47
N LEU A 196 -25.79 -7.48 3.27
CA LEU A 196 -25.95 -6.78 4.55
C LEU A 196 -25.42 -5.36 4.48
N ALA A 197 -26.09 -4.47 5.19
CA ALA A 197 -25.78 -3.05 5.24
C ALA A 197 -24.89 -2.76 6.45
N TYR A 198 -23.75 -2.12 6.19
CA TYR A 198 -22.77 -1.73 7.20
C TYR A 198 -22.60 -0.21 7.18
N GLN A 199 -22.78 0.44 8.33
CA GLN A 199 -22.53 1.87 8.47
C GLN A 199 -21.07 2.10 8.83
N LEU A 200 -20.38 2.94 8.06
CA LEU A 200 -19.00 3.35 8.34
C LEU A 200 -19.01 4.38 9.47
N LEU A 201 -18.38 4.07 10.59
CA LEU A 201 -18.38 4.88 11.81
C LEU A 201 -17.13 5.76 11.92
N ASP A 202 -15.98 5.18 11.59
CA ASP A 202 -14.69 5.83 11.74
C ASP A 202 -13.72 5.33 10.67
N MET A 203 -12.62 6.05 10.49
CA MET A 203 -11.53 5.66 9.59
C MET A 203 -10.19 5.69 10.33
N ASP A 204 -9.22 4.91 9.87
CA ASP A 204 -7.88 4.95 10.48
C ASP A 204 -7.23 6.34 10.28
N GLU A 205 -6.27 6.69 11.13
CA GLU A 205 -5.58 7.99 11.08
C GLU A 205 -4.88 8.23 9.74
N HIS A 206 -4.48 7.16 9.04
CA HIS A 206 -3.84 7.23 7.72
C HIS A 206 -4.85 7.47 6.59
N THR A 207 -6.13 7.19 6.82
CA THR A 207 -7.23 7.32 5.87
C THR A 207 -7.94 8.69 6.00
N ARG A 208 -7.74 9.41 7.11
CA ARG A 208 -8.44 10.64 7.50
C ARG A 208 -7.97 11.91 6.79
#